data_AF-A0A2D6HH41-F1
#
_entry.id   AF-A0A2D6HH41-F1
#
_cell.length_a   1.000
_cell.length_b   1.000
_cell.length_c   1.000
_cell.angle_alpha   90.00
_cell.angle_beta   90.00
_cell.angle_gamma   90.00
#
_symmetry.space_group_name_H-M   'P 1'
#
loop_
_entity.id
_entity.type
_entity.pdbx_description
1 polymer ?
#
loop_
_entity_poly.entity_id
_entity_poly.type
_entity_poly.pdbx_seq_one_letter_code
_entity_poly.pdbx_strand_id
1 'polypeptide(L)' 'MGPGDEGVFLLWPPVRMDDAGGAARWIDFGAPPAGSGPGVIRPGSTWNSQFWYRDPLGPGGMGFNLSDAVSVGFCP' A
#
# COMPACT_ATOMS: atom_id res chain seq x y z
N MET A 1 -13.95 -14.48 12.75
CA MET A 1 -13.77 -13.27 11.93
C MET A 1 -13.49 -13.72 10.52
N GLY A 2 -14.26 -13.23 9.56
CA GLY A 2 -14.13 -13.63 8.16
C GLY A 2 -12.92 -12.94 7.51
N PRO A 3 -12.36 -13.51 6.42
CA PRO A 3 -11.18 -12.98 5.72
C PRO A 3 -11.40 -11.62 4.99
N GLY A 4 -12.41 -10.85 5.38
CA GLY A 4 -12.77 -9.54 4.78
C GLY A 4 -12.90 -8.39 5.79
N ASP A 5 -12.60 -8.61 7.08
CA ASP A 5 -12.67 -7.56 8.12
C ASP A 5 -11.36 -6.74 8.28
N GLU A 6 -10.29 -7.12 7.57
CA GLU A 6 -9.04 -6.35 7.48
C GLU A 6 -9.13 -5.45 6.22
N GLY A 7 -9.65 -4.23 6.38
CA GLY A 7 -9.97 -3.34 5.25
C GLY A 7 -8.78 -2.84 4.42
N VAL A 8 -9.04 -1.99 3.42
CA VAL A 8 -7.99 -1.35 2.62
C VAL A 8 -7.32 -0.22 3.42
N PHE A 9 -6.01 -0.33 3.64
CA PHE A 9 -5.21 0.71 4.31
C PHE A 9 -4.48 1.58 3.30
N LEU A 10 -4.81 2.87 3.25
CA LEU A 10 -4.11 3.85 2.41
C LEU A 10 -2.94 4.46 3.18
N LEU A 11 -1.74 4.38 2.60
CA LEU A 11 -0.53 4.96 3.18
C LEU A 11 -0.35 6.41 2.74
N TRP A 12 -0.77 7.35 3.58
CA TRP A 12 -0.61 8.80 3.34
C TRP A 12 0.69 9.33 3.96
N PRO A 13 1.33 10.36 3.36
CA PRO A 13 1.01 10.97 2.07
C PRO A 13 1.38 10.05 0.87
N PRO A 14 0.93 10.32 -0.36
CA PRO A 14 1.31 9.55 -1.54
C PRO A 14 2.81 9.70 -1.81
N VAL A 15 3.40 8.67 -2.40
CA VAL A 15 4.80 8.72 -2.85
C VAL A 15 4.83 9.22 -4.29
N ARG A 16 5.77 10.13 -4.58
CA ARG A 16 6.06 10.56 -5.95
C ARG A 16 6.95 9.51 -6.63
N MET A 17 6.61 9.14 -7.85
CA MET A 17 7.48 8.28 -8.66
C MET A 17 8.69 9.06 -9.19
N ASP A 18 9.83 8.39 -9.30
CA ASP A 18 11.01 8.91 -10.00
C ASP A 18 10.86 8.80 -11.53
N ASP A 19 11.84 9.34 -12.26
CA ASP A 19 11.81 9.37 -13.73
C ASP A 19 11.93 7.97 -14.37
N ALA A 20 12.33 6.95 -13.61
CA ALA A 20 12.36 5.55 -14.03
C ALA A 20 11.07 4.78 -13.66
N GLY A 21 10.08 5.45 -13.05
CA GLY A 21 8.83 4.83 -12.59
C GLY A 21 8.97 4.06 -11.27
N GLY A 22 10.03 4.30 -10.50
CA GLY A 22 10.25 3.73 -9.17
C GLY A 22 9.60 4.55 -8.06
N ALA A 23 9.18 3.89 -6.99
CA ALA A 23 8.71 4.52 -5.76
C ALA A 23 9.09 3.66 -4.54
N ALA A 24 9.42 4.30 -3.42
CA ALA A 24 9.75 3.62 -2.17
C ALA A 24 9.01 4.27 -0.99
N ARG A 25 8.52 3.44 -0.07
CA ARG A 25 7.86 3.88 1.18
C ARG A 25 8.43 3.12 2.36
N TRP A 26 8.97 3.84 3.32
CA TRP A 26 9.30 3.26 4.63
C TRP A 26 8.03 3.06 5.45
N ILE A 27 7.93 1.89 6.07
CA ILE A 27 6.84 1.52 6.99
C ILE A 27 7.41 1.44 8.40
N ASP A 28 6.80 2.17 9.32
CA ASP A 28 7.09 2.08 10.75
C ASP A 28 6.13 1.07 11.39
N PHE A 29 6.65 -0.08 11.81
CA PHE A 29 5.88 -1.13 12.49
C PHE A 29 5.50 -0.79 13.93
N GLY A 30 5.97 0.32 14.49
CA GLY A 30 5.52 0.85 15.77
C GLY A 30 4.30 1.76 15.67
N ALA A 31 3.99 2.27 14.47
CA ALA A 31 2.93 3.26 14.25
C ALA A 31 1.69 2.65 13.58
N PRO A 32 0.46 3.14 13.87
CA PRO A 32 -0.72 2.72 13.13
C PRO A 32 -0.62 3.06 11.63
N PRO A 33 -1.17 2.23 10.72
CA PRO A 33 -1.89 0.99 11.04
C PRO A 33 -0.95 -0.22 11.25
N ALA A 34 0.30 -0.17 10.81
CA ALA A 34 1.21 -1.32 10.81
C ALA A 34 1.55 -1.86 12.23
N GLY A 35 1.54 -1.01 13.25
CA GLY A 35 1.84 -1.39 14.63
C GLY A 35 0.61 -1.63 15.52
N SER A 36 -0.60 -1.30 15.08
CA SER A 36 -1.82 -1.46 15.90
C SER A 36 -3.11 -1.38 15.10
N GLY A 37 -4.19 -1.88 15.69
CA GLY A 37 -5.51 -1.87 15.07
C GLY A 37 -5.62 -2.93 13.97
N PRO A 38 -6.62 -2.80 13.07
CA PRO A 38 -6.91 -3.83 12.07
C PRO A 38 -5.85 -3.99 10.99
N GLY A 39 -4.92 -3.04 10.84
CA GLY A 39 -3.83 -3.10 9.85
C GLY A 39 -2.49 -3.55 10.44
N VAL A 40 -2.50 -4.11 11.65
CA VAL A 40 -1.28 -4.53 12.34
C VAL A 40 -0.58 -5.63 11.57
N ILE A 41 0.67 -5.40 11.20
CA ILE A 41 1.49 -6.37 10.50
C ILE A 41 2.12 -7.29 11.55
N ARG A 42 1.65 -8.54 11.59
CA ARG A 42 2.15 -9.56 12.52
C ARG A 42 3.31 -10.33 11.88
N PRO A 43 4.26 -10.84 12.68
CA PRO A 43 5.27 -11.76 12.16
C PRO A 43 4.62 -12.99 11.50
N GLY A 44 5.15 -13.40 10.35
CA GLY A 44 4.59 -14.48 9.53
C GLY A 44 3.32 -14.13 8.74
N SER A 45 2.79 -12.90 8.85
CA SER A 45 1.62 -12.49 8.06
C SER A 45 1.97 -12.23 6.59
N THR A 46 0.97 -12.35 5.72
CA THR A 46 1.09 -12.02 4.30
C THR A 46 0.12 -10.91 3.96
N TRP A 47 0.61 -9.85 3.31
CA TRP A 47 -0.18 -8.70 2.92
C TRP A 47 -0.16 -8.51 1.41
N ASN A 48 -1.32 -8.19 0.83
CA ASN A 48 -1.43 -7.81 -0.57
C ASN A 48 -1.30 -6.30 -0.69
N SER A 49 -0.36 -5.84 -1.51
CA SER A 49 -0.06 -4.43 -1.73
C SER A 49 -0.23 -4.09 -3.20
N GLN A 50 -0.78 -2.91 -3.49
CA GLN A 50 -0.87 -2.38 -4.84
C GLN A 50 -0.62 -0.87 -4.80
N PHE A 51 -0.11 -0.31 -5.90
CA PHE A 51 0.06 1.13 -6.03
C PHE A 51 -1.20 1.74 -6.62
N TRP A 52 -1.69 2.82 -6.00
CA TRP A 52 -2.76 3.64 -6.56
C TRP A 52 -2.16 4.93 -7.13
N TYR A 53 -1.99 4.94 -8.44
CA TYR A 53 -1.52 6.10 -9.17
C TYR A 53 -2.63 7.16 -9.27
N ARG A 54 -2.26 8.42 -9.07
CA ARG A 54 -3.14 9.58 -9.18
C ARG A 54 -2.49 10.60 -10.11
N ASP A 55 -3.15 10.91 -11.22
CA ASP A 55 -2.73 11.98 -12.12
C ASP A 55 -3.94 12.66 -12.77
N PRO A 56 -4.59 13.57 -12.02
CA PRO A 56 -5.82 14.22 -12.47
C PRO A 56 -5.68 15.08 -13.74
N LEU A 57 -4.45 15.48 -14.09
CA LEU A 57 -4.16 16.34 -15.25
C LEU A 57 -3.38 15.61 -16.35
N GLY A 58 -3.23 14.29 -16.22
CA GLY A 58 -2.38 13.48 -17.06
C GLY A 58 -2.85 13.35 -18.50
N PRO A 59 -1.93 13.14 -19.45
CA PRO A 59 -2.28 12.85 -20.84
C PRO A 59 -3.04 11.51 -20.89
N GLY A 60 -4.28 11.54 -21.39
CA GLY A 60 -5.15 10.36 -21.48
C GLY A 60 -6.43 10.42 -20.64
N GLY A 61 -6.59 11.44 -19.79
CA GLY A 61 -7.87 11.76 -19.12
C GLY A 61 -8.30 10.80 -18.00
N MET A 62 -7.53 9.75 -17.71
CA MET A 62 -7.77 8.84 -16.60
C MET A 62 -7.07 9.38 -15.35
N GLY A 63 -7.82 10.01 -14.45
CA GLY A 63 -7.26 10.69 -13.26
C GLY A 63 -6.60 9.76 -12.23
N PHE A 64 -6.72 8.43 -12.40
CA PHE A 64 -6.09 7.43 -11.54
C PHE A 64 -5.99 6.06 -12.24
N ASN A 65 -5.10 5.20 -11.74
CA ASN A 65 -5.00 3.78 -12.12
C ASN A 65 -4.43 2.93 -10.97
N LEU A 66 -4.51 1.60 -11.05
CA LEU A 66 -3.91 0.67 -10.11
C LEU A 66 -2.77 -0.11 -10.78
N SER A 67 -1.72 -0.44 -10.02
CA SER A 67 -0.72 -1.42 -10.44
C SER A 67 -1.26 -2.84 -10.33
N ASP A 68 -0.52 -3.80 -10.89
CA ASP A 68 -0.64 -5.19 -10.46
C ASP A 68 -0.33 -5.31 -8.96
N ALA A 69 -1.06 -6.18 -8.28
CA ALA A 69 -0.87 -6.42 -6.85
C ALA A 69 0.31 -7.37 -6.61
N VAL A 70 1.02 -7.14 -5.51
CA VAL A 70 2.07 -8.02 -5.01
C VAL A 70 1.67 -8.58 -3.65
N SER A 71 1.99 -9.86 -3.41
CA SER A 71 1.84 -10.50 -2.11
C SER A 71 3.17 -10.51 -1.38
N VAL A 72 3.21 -9.97 -0.17
CA VAL A 72 4.43 -9.80 0.63
C VAL A 72 4.29 -10.56 1.94
N GLY A 73 5.17 -11.54 2.14
CA GLY A 73 5.29 -12.24 3.42
C GLY A 73 6.26 -11.51 4.36
N PHE A 74 5.86 -11.32 5.61
CA PHE A 74 6.72 -10.79 6.66
C PHE A 74 7.37 -11.93 7.45
N CYS A 75 8.65 -11.78 7.76
CA CYS A 75 9.41 -12.77 8.52
C CYS A 75 8.79 -13.02 9.91
N PRO A 76 8.97 -14.22 10.48
CA PRO A 76 8.65 -14.51 11.88
C PRO A 76 9.48 -13.70 12.89
#